data_AF-A0A1I6V8Y0-F1
#
_entry.id   AF-A0A1I6V8Y0-F1
#
_cell.length_a   1.000
_cell.length_b   1.000
_cell.length_c   1.000
_cell.angle_alpha   90.00
_cell.angle_beta   90.00
_cell.angle_gamma   90.00
#
_symmetry.space_group_name_H-M   'P 1'
#
loop_
_entity.id
_entity.type
_entity.pdbx_description
1 polymer ?
#
loop_
_entity_poly.entity_id
_entity_poly.type
_entity_poly.pdbx_seq_one_letter_code
_entity_poly.pdbx_strand_id
1 'polypeptide(L)'
;MDTFCMMTDEELVVSYAEGNDYAFDLLLNRHKQSLYAYIFYTVRDQGLAEDIFQDTFFKAITTIRQGRYTETGKFKAWITRIAHNLIIDYFRQRKNENTVSNDGYEIDLLNNPSLCDDTVEMKMVKTQVLDDVKKLIDFLPVEQREVLEMRYYGDLSFKEIADVTGVSINTALGRMRYAILNMRKLATDHKMILTIN
;
A
#
# COMPACT_ATOMS: atom_id res chain seq x y z
N MET A 1 -16.35 -25.24 10.27
CA MET A 1 -15.56 -24.34 9.39
C MET A 1 -16.22 -22.97 9.24
N ASP A 2 -17.56 -22.89 9.23
CA ASP A 2 -18.30 -21.61 9.07
C ASP A 2 -18.08 -20.56 10.17
N THR A 3 -17.73 -20.96 11.39
CA THR A 3 -17.56 -20.04 12.53
C THR A 3 -16.39 -19.06 12.34
N PHE A 4 -15.29 -19.50 11.71
CA PHE A 4 -14.09 -18.66 11.55
C PHE A 4 -14.25 -17.56 10.50
N CYS A 5 -15.13 -17.74 9.51
CA CYS A 5 -15.37 -16.73 8.48
C CYS A 5 -16.04 -15.48 9.06
N MET A 6 -16.85 -15.64 10.11
CA MET A 6 -17.58 -14.57 10.80
C MET A 6 -16.78 -13.87 11.90
N MET A 7 -15.62 -14.42 12.28
CA MET A 7 -14.77 -13.82 13.31
C MET A 7 -14.18 -12.51 12.83
N THR A 8 -14.13 -11.52 13.71
CA THR A 8 -13.37 -10.28 13.54
C THR A 8 -11.88 -10.59 13.44
N ASP A 9 -11.11 -9.64 12.92
CA ASP A 9 -9.65 -9.79 12.86
C ASP A 9 -9.04 -9.95 14.26
N GLU A 10 -9.62 -9.31 15.27
CA GLU A 10 -9.15 -9.44 16.66
C GLU A 10 -9.36 -10.85 17.21
N GLU A 11 -10.54 -11.42 17.00
CA GLU A 11 -10.81 -12.81 17.40
C GLU A 11 -9.90 -13.81 16.67
N LEU A 12 -9.60 -13.56 15.39
CA LEU A 12 -8.65 -14.39 14.65
C LEU A 12 -7.21 -14.25 15.18
N VAL A 13 -6.78 -13.04 15.58
CA VAL A 13 -5.46 -12.82 16.19
C VAL A 13 -5.36 -13.57 17.52
N VAL A 14 -6.38 -13.51 18.35
CA VAL A 14 -6.43 -14.26 19.63
C VAL A 14 -6.36 -15.76 19.36
N SER A 15 -7.19 -16.27 18.45
CA SER A 15 -7.18 -17.70 18.11
C SER A 15 -5.82 -18.16 17.55
N TYR A 16 -5.17 -17.33 16.74
CA TYR A 16 -3.83 -17.63 16.23
C TYR A 16 -2.78 -17.65 17.34
N ALA A 17 -2.83 -16.69 18.28
CA ALA A 17 -1.93 -16.65 19.43
C ALA A 17 -2.07 -17.89 20.33
N GLU A 18 -3.24 -18.51 20.36
CA GLU A 18 -3.53 -19.76 21.09
C GLU A 18 -3.08 -21.03 20.33
N GLY A 19 -2.48 -20.89 19.13
CA GLY A 19 -1.91 -21.99 18.36
C GLY A 19 -2.76 -22.49 17.19
N ASN A 20 -3.84 -21.78 16.83
CA ASN A 20 -4.64 -22.12 15.66
C ASN A 20 -4.09 -21.49 14.38
N ASP A 21 -3.23 -22.21 13.66
CA ASP A 21 -2.59 -21.70 12.43
C ASP A 21 -3.59 -21.30 11.34
N TYR A 22 -4.75 -21.96 11.26
CA TYR A 22 -5.80 -21.63 10.29
C TYR A 22 -6.38 -20.22 10.49
N ALA A 23 -6.36 -19.69 11.72
CA ALA A 23 -6.82 -18.34 12.01
C ALA A 23 -5.93 -17.28 11.33
N PHE A 24 -4.62 -17.56 11.22
CA PHE A 24 -3.71 -16.68 10.50
C PHE A 24 -3.94 -16.73 8.98
N ASP A 25 -4.22 -17.91 8.41
CA ASP A 25 -4.54 -18.03 6.98
C ASP A 25 -5.74 -17.17 6.59
N LEU A 26 -6.74 -17.07 7.46
CA LEU A 26 -7.91 -16.22 7.24
C LEU A 26 -7.58 -14.74 7.34
N LEU A 27 -6.84 -14.32 8.37
CA LEU A 27 -6.33 -12.94 8.49
C LEU A 27 -5.54 -12.56 7.23
N LEU A 28 -4.65 -13.44 6.83
CA LEU A 28 -3.80 -13.25 5.67
C LEU A 28 -4.64 -13.10 4.40
N ASN A 29 -5.59 -14.01 4.16
CA ASN A 29 -6.44 -13.95 2.98
C ASN A 29 -7.28 -12.67 2.90
N ARG A 30 -7.69 -12.09 4.05
CA ARG A 30 -8.42 -10.82 4.10
C ARG A 30 -7.58 -9.62 3.69
N HIS A 31 -6.31 -9.59 4.09
CA HIS A 31 -5.46 -8.39 3.98
C HIS A 31 -4.38 -8.47 2.91
N LYS A 32 -4.09 -9.67 2.37
CA LYS A 32 -2.99 -9.88 1.41
C LYS A 32 -3.07 -8.97 0.18
N GLN A 33 -4.27 -8.78 -0.38
CA GLN A 33 -4.42 -8.03 -1.64
C GLN A 33 -4.15 -6.54 -1.45
N SER A 34 -4.74 -5.91 -0.43
CA SER A 34 -4.55 -4.49 -0.13
C SER A 34 -3.12 -4.21 0.34
N LEU A 35 -2.57 -5.08 1.18
CA LEU A 35 -1.20 -4.96 1.65
C LEU A 35 -0.18 -5.09 0.51
N TYR A 36 -0.33 -6.11 -0.34
CA TYR A 36 0.54 -6.28 -1.50
C TYR A 36 0.41 -5.12 -2.49
N ALA A 37 -0.82 -4.68 -2.78
CA ALA A 37 -1.05 -3.53 -3.64
C ALA A 37 -0.34 -2.28 -3.09
N TYR A 38 -0.50 -1.99 -1.80
CA TYR A 38 0.20 -0.89 -1.14
C TYR A 38 1.72 -0.99 -1.32
N ILE A 39 2.32 -2.13 -0.95
CA ILE A 39 3.77 -2.35 -1.08
C ILE A 39 4.22 -2.17 -2.54
N PHE A 40 3.54 -2.83 -3.48
CA PHE A 40 3.88 -2.80 -4.89
C PHE A 40 3.82 -1.39 -5.47
N TYR A 41 2.77 -0.62 -5.20
CA TYR A 41 2.65 0.74 -5.72
C TYR A 41 3.64 1.71 -5.09
N THR A 42 4.06 1.47 -3.84
CA THR A 42 5.09 2.26 -3.17
C THR A 42 6.50 1.94 -3.68
N VAL A 43 6.86 0.67 -3.85
CA VAL A 43 8.25 0.28 -4.21
C VAL A 43 8.50 0.13 -5.71
N ARG A 44 7.46 -0.19 -6.47
CA ARG A 44 7.45 -0.27 -7.95
C ARG A 44 8.45 -1.25 -8.54
N ASP A 45 8.72 -2.30 -7.79
CA ASP A 45 9.55 -3.42 -8.19
C ASP A 45 8.85 -4.67 -7.68
N GLN A 46 8.54 -5.61 -8.58
CA GLN A 46 7.78 -6.80 -8.23
C GLN A 46 8.57 -7.70 -7.26
N GLY A 47 9.86 -7.93 -7.52
CA GLY A 47 10.68 -8.80 -6.67
C GLY A 47 10.82 -8.22 -5.26
N LEU A 48 11.12 -6.94 -5.17
CA LEU A 48 11.19 -6.22 -3.90
C LEU A 48 9.83 -6.19 -3.18
N ALA A 49 8.73 -6.05 -3.91
CA ALA A 49 7.40 -6.08 -3.31
C ALA A 49 7.09 -7.45 -2.72
N GLU A 50 7.43 -8.54 -3.43
CA GLU A 50 7.31 -9.91 -2.93
C GLU A 50 8.17 -10.14 -1.68
N ASP A 51 9.42 -9.66 -1.67
CA ASP A 51 10.33 -9.77 -0.53
C ASP A 51 9.79 -9.03 0.71
N ILE A 52 9.43 -7.75 0.57
CA ILE A 52 8.89 -6.93 1.66
C ILE A 52 7.59 -7.52 2.20
N PHE A 53 6.74 -8.05 1.31
CA PHE A 53 5.49 -8.69 1.68
C PHE A 53 5.71 -9.95 2.51
N GLN A 54 6.65 -10.81 2.11
CA GLN A 54 7.05 -12.00 2.87
C GLN A 54 7.64 -11.61 4.24
N ASP A 55 8.55 -10.65 4.29
CA ASP A 55 9.14 -10.15 5.53
C ASP A 55 8.09 -9.54 6.47
N THR A 56 7.10 -8.85 5.91
CA THR A 56 5.98 -8.29 6.67
C THR A 56 5.21 -9.40 7.37
N PHE A 57 4.90 -10.49 6.68
CA PHE A 57 4.20 -11.63 7.28
C PHE A 57 5.04 -12.40 8.27
N PHE A 58 6.31 -12.60 7.99
CA PHE A 58 7.21 -13.22 8.94
C PHE A 58 7.26 -12.42 10.25
N LYS A 59 7.38 -11.09 10.17
CA LYS A 59 7.31 -10.20 11.34
C LYS A 59 5.94 -10.25 12.03
N ALA A 60 4.85 -10.30 11.27
CA ALA A 60 3.51 -10.38 11.85
C ALA A 60 3.32 -11.70 12.63
N ILE A 61 3.66 -12.83 12.03
CA ILE A 61 3.62 -14.17 12.63
C ILE A 61 4.43 -14.20 13.91
N THR A 62 5.69 -13.79 13.85
CA THR A 62 6.59 -13.83 15.00
C THR A 62 6.12 -12.92 16.13
N THR A 63 5.59 -11.73 15.81
CA THR A 63 5.09 -10.78 16.81
C THR A 63 3.85 -11.31 17.53
N ILE A 64 2.89 -11.90 16.80
CA ILE A 64 1.66 -12.44 17.39
C ILE A 64 1.97 -13.68 18.24
N ARG A 65 2.77 -14.63 17.73
CA ARG A 65 3.15 -15.84 18.46
C ARG A 65 3.95 -15.56 19.73
N GLN A 66 4.68 -14.45 19.77
CA GLN A 66 5.41 -14.01 20.97
C GLN A 66 4.53 -13.23 21.96
N GLY A 67 3.23 -13.07 21.69
CA GLY A 67 2.31 -12.30 22.54
C GLY A 67 2.63 -10.80 22.58
N ARG A 68 3.36 -10.27 21.58
CA ARG A 68 3.77 -8.86 21.52
C ARG A 68 2.78 -7.97 20.75
N TYR A 69 1.72 -8.56 20.19
CA TYR A 69 0.65 -7.81 19.54
C TYR A 69 -0.27 -7.17 20.59
N THR A 70 -0.41 -5.85 20.56
CA THR A 70 -1.19 -5.08 21.55
C THR A 70 -2.27 -4.18 20.92
N GLU A 71 -2.45 -4.22 19.60
CA GLU A 71 -3.26 -3.26 18.83
C GLU A 71 -4.69 -3.79 18.58
N THR A 72 -5.52 -3.81 19.62
CA THR A 72 -6.95 -4.19 19.57
C THR A 72 -7.70 -3.48 18.42
N GLY A 73 -8.43 -4.24 17.61
CA GLY A 73 -9.26 -3.74 16.50
C GLY A 73 -8.53 -3.07 15.33
N LYS A 74 -7.19 -3.10 15.27
CA LYS A 74 -6.39 -2.34 14.28
C LYS A 74 -5.42 -3.20 13.46
N PHE A 75 -5.71 -4.49 13.27
CA PHE A 75 -4.78 -5.42 12.61
C PHE A 75 -4.27 -4.90 11.26
N LYS A 76 -5.17 -4.38 10.41
CA LYS A 76 -4.84 -3.83 9.09
C LYS A 76 -3.87 -2.64 9.16
N ALA A 77 -4.13 -1.68 10.03
CA ALA A 77 -3.22 -0.54 10.22
C ALA A 77 -1.86 -0.99 10.78
N TRP A 78 -1.88 -1.94 11.72
CA TRP A 78 -0.68 -2.50 12.32
C TRP A 78 0.20 -3.24 11.29
N ILE A 79 -0.37 -4.13 10.48
CA ILE A 79 0.40 -4.88 9.48
C ILE A 79 0.93 -3.96 8.37
N THR A 80 0.15 -2.95 7.97
CA THR A 80 0.62 -1.91 7.04
C THR A 80 1.75 -1.07 7.64
N ARG A 81 1.77 -0.82 8.96
CA ARG A 81 2.89 -0.17 9.64
C ARG A 81 4.17 -0.99 9.55
N ILE A 82 4.08 -2.32 9.69
CA ILE A 82 5.24 -3.21 9.53
C ILE A 82 5.81 -3.07 8.12
N ALA A 83 4.96 -3.17 7.09
CA ALA A 83 5.36 -3.01 5.70
C ALA A 83 5.96 -1.64 5.43
N HIS A 84 5.33 -0.57 5.92
CA HIS A 84 5.83 0.80 5.79
C HIS A 84 7.24 0.95 6.38
N ASN A 85 7.45 0.45 7.61
CA ASN A 85 8.76 0.51 8.24
C ASN A 85 9.82 -0.25 7.43
N LEU A 86 9.49 -1.43 6.89
CA LEU A 86 10.38 -2.20 6.01
C LEU A 86 10.75 -1.43 4.74
N ILE A 87 9.77 -0.79 4.11
CA ILE A 87 9.97 0.05 2.92
C ILE A 87 10.91 1.22 3.25
N ILE A 88 10.66 1.93 4.35
CA ILE A 88 11.50 3.05 4.80
C ILE A 88 12.93 2.58 5.09
N ASP A 89 13.07 1.44 5.78
CA ASP A 89 14.38 0.86 6.10
C ASP A 89 15.15 0.49 4.81
N TYR A 90 14.49 -0.13 3.83
CA TYR A 90 15.08 -0.45 2.52
C TYR A 90 15.58 0.80 1.79
N PHE A 91 14.73 1.82 1.64
CA PHE A 91 15.13 3.05 0.94
C PHE A 91 16.20 3.84 1.69
N ARG A 92 16.21 3.79 3.04
CA ARG A 92 17.27 4.38 3.86
C ARG A 92 18.61 3.69 3.64
N GLN A 93 18.63 2.35 3.60
CA GLN A 93 19.84 1.57 3.33
C GLN A 93 20.37 1.84 1.92
N ARG A 94 19.51 1.77 0.91
CA ARG A 94 19.87 2.04 -0.49
C ARG A 94 20.42 3.45 -0.69
N LYS A 95 19.86 4.46 -0.01
CA LYS A 95 20.40 5.83 -0.05
C LYS A 95 21.81 5.90 0.55
N ASN A 96 22.05 5.21 1.67
CA ASN A 96 23.36 5.18 2.30
C ASN A 96 24.41 4.49 1.41
N GLU A 97 24.04 3.39 0.73
CA GLU A 97 24.88 2.66 -0.23
C GLU A 97 25.15 3.49 -1.49
N ASN A 98 24.15 4.21 -1.99
CA ASN A 98 24.26 5.08 -3.17
C ASN A 98 25.00 6.41 -2.89
N THR A 99 25.44 6.68 -1.67
CA THR A 99 26.39 7.78 -1.40
C THR A 99 27.77 7.52 -2.05
N VAL A 100 27.97 6.36 -2.69
CA VAL A 100 29.14 6.02 -3.52
C VAL A 100 28.84 6.08 -5.04
N SER A 101 27.60 6.21 -5.50
CA SER A 101 27.32 6.43 -6.93
C SER A 101 25.95 7.07 -7.14
N ASN A 102 25.99 8.30 -7.65
CA ASN A 102 24.81 9.03 -8.11
C ASN A 102 24.53 8.61 -9.56
N ASP A 103 23.43 7.91 -9.80
CA ASP A 103 22.75 7.97 -11.09
C ASP A 103 21.24 7.86 -10.89
N GLY A 104 20.53 8.78 -11.54
CA GLY A 104 19.08 8.89 -11.52
C GLY A 104 18.45 7.71 -12.26
N TYR A 105 17.34 7.23 -11.73
CA TYR A 105 16.57 6.17 -12.37
C TYR A 105 15.31 6.77 -13.01
N GLU A 106 15.36 6.94 -14.33
CA GLU A 106 14.19 6.78 -15.20
C GLU A 106 13.91 5.28 -15.27
N ILE A 107 12.68 4.85 -14.95
CA ILE A 107 12.24 3.46 -15.16
C ILE A 107 10.96 3.49 -15.97
N ASP A 108 11.07 2.85 -17.13
CA ASP A 108 10.04 2.54 -18.11
C ASP A 108 9.07 1.50 -17.52
N LEU A 109 7.79 1.86 -17.42
CA LEU A 109 6.73 0.97 -16.90
C LEU A 109 5.73 0.66 -18.01
N LEU A 110 6.01 -0.42 -18.74
CA LEU A 110 5.03 -1.09 -19.60
C LEU A 110 4.75 -2.50 -19.07
N ASN A 111 3.44 -2.81 -19.04
CA ASN A 111 2.78 -4.11 -18.86
C ASN A 111 2.65 -4.69 -17.45
N ASN A 112 1.41 -4.71 -16.94
CA ASN A 112 0.59 -5.94 -16.89
C ASN A 112 -0.87 -5.62 -16.46
N PRO A 113 -1.90 -5.88 -17.30
CA PRO A 113 -3.29 -5.83 -16.86
C PRO A 113 -3.89 -7.24 -16.71
N SER A 114 -4.40 -7.56 -15.53
CA SER A 114 -5.40 -8.62 -15.40
C SER A 114 -6.46 -8.26 -14.36
N LEU A 115 -7.68 -7.96 -14.83
CA LEU A 115 -8.91 -8.72 -14.54
C LEU A 115 -10.18 -7.90 -14.91
N CYS A 116 -11.18 -8.65 -15.36
CA CYS A 116 -12.58 -8.31 -15.62
C CYS A 116 -12.99 -7.87 -17.03
N ASP A 117 -14.16 -8.39 -17.41
CA ASP A 117 -14.71 -8.49 -18.74
C ASP A 117 -15.42 -7.19 -19.12
N ASP A 118 -14.86 -6.50 -20.12
CA ASP A 118 -15.36 -5.29 -20.74
C ASP A 118 -14.87 -5.30 -22.19
N THR A 119 -15.60 -4.63 -23.09
CA THR A 119 -15.30 -4.57 -24.53
C THR A 119 -13.92 -3.98 -24.81
N VAL A 120 -13.26 -4.45 -25.88
CA VAL A 120 -11.86 -4.14 -26.22
C VAL A 120 -11.56 -2.63 -26.26
N GLU A 121 -12.49 -1.82 -26.78
CA GLU A 121 -12.34 -0.36 -26.84
C GLU A 121 -12.46 0.31 -25.47
N MET A 122 -13.37 -0.14 -24.60
CA MET A 122 -13.53 0.43 -23.26
C MET A 122 -12.37 0.05 -22.33
N LYS A 123 -11.77 -1.14 -22.54
CA LYS A 123 -10.51 -1.53 -21.87
C LYS A 123 -9.35 -0.61 -22.25
N MET A 124 -9.18 -0.29 -23.53
CA MET A 124 -8.09 0.58 -23.98
C MET A 124 -8.17 1.99 -23.39
N VAL A 125 -9.37 2.59 -23.37
CA VAL A 125 -9.58 3.93 -22.77
C VAL A 125 -9.37 3.90 -21.26
N LYS A 126 -9.90 2.87 -20.56
CA LYS A 126 -9.69 2.70 -19.11
C LYS A 126 -8.22 2.49 -18.77
N THR A 127 -7.48 1.67 -19.53
CA THR A 127 -6.05 1.45 -19.32
C THR A 127 -5.26 2.74 -19.50
N GLN A 128 -5.54 3.53 -20.54
CA GLN A 128 -4.87 4.80 -20.78
C GLN A 128 -5.11 5.81 -19.64
N VAL A 129 -6.36 5.98 -19.21
CA VAL A 129 -6.70 6.87 -18.09
C VAL A 129 -6.02 6.41 -16.79
N LEU A 130 -5.98 5.09 -16.53
CA LEU A 130 -5.31 4.56 -15.35
C LEU A 130 -3.80 4.77 -15.38
N ASP A 131 -3.16 4.59 -16.52
CA ASP A 131 -1.72 4.82 -16.66
C ASP A 131 -1.37 6.30 -16.58
N ASP A 132 -2.23 7.18 -17.07
CA ASP A 132 -2.10 8.63 -16.91
C ASP A 132 -2.25 9.04 -15.43
N VAL A 133 -3.21 8.47 -14.71
CA VAL A 133 -3.36 8.70 -13.26
C VAL A 133 -2.14 8.21 -12.49
N LYS A 134 -1.59 7.03 -12.83
CA LYS A 134 -0.35 6.53 -12.21
C LYS A 134 0.78 7.52 -12.42
N LYS A 135 1.04 7.97 -13.65
CA LYS A 135 2.06 8.98 -13.94
C LYS A 135 1.88 10.25 -13.11
N LEU A 136 0.65 10.73 -12.91
CA LEU A 136 0.41 11.90 -12.06
C LEU A 136 0.82 11.68 -10.61
N ILE A 137 0.62 10.47 -10.08
CA ILE A 137 1.05 10.08 -8.73
C ILE A 137 2.58 10.07 -8.63
N ASP A 138 3.29 9.66 -9.68
CA ASP A 138 4.76 9.68 -9.78
C ASP A 138 5.37 11.09 -9.66
N PHE A 139 4.63 12.13 -10.02
CA PHE A 139 5.09 13.52 -9.92
C PHE A 139 4.73 14.18 -8.59
N LEU A 140 3.98 13.51 -7.73
CA LEU A 140 3.66 14.03 -6.41
C LEU A 140 4.89 14.00 -5.49
N PRO A 141 5.04 15.00 -4.60
CA PRO A 141 5.94 14.92 -3.45
C PRO A 141 5.70 13.64 -2.66
N VAL A 142 6.77 13.06 -2.11
CA VAL A 142 6.77 11.75 -1.46
C VAL A 142 5.70 11.67 -0.37
N GLU A 143 5.56 12.72 0.45
CA GLU A 143 4.60 12.75 1.55
C GLU A 143 3.14 12.83 1.09
N GLN A 144 2.90 13.40 -0.10
CA GLN A 144 1.57 13.47 -0.70
C GLN A 144 1.19 12.13 -1.35
N ARG A 145 2.16 11.52 -2.04
CA ARG A 145 2.04 10.18 -2.62
C ARG A 145 1.77 9.13 -1.54
N GLU A 146 2.54 9.14 -0.46
CA GLU A 146 2.42 8.20 0.65
C GLU A 146 1.00 8.16 1.22
N VAL A 147 0.41 9.31 1.50
CA VAL A 147 -0.96 9.39 2.03
C VAL A 147 -1.99 8.89 1.01
N LEU A 148 -1.78 9.17 -0.28
CA LEU A 148 -2.64 8.70 -1.36
C LEU A 148 -2.59 7.17 -1.47
N GLU A 149 -1.39 6.59 -1.51
CA GLU A 149 -1.18 5.14 -1.63
C GLU A 149 -1.75 4.39 -0.41
N MET A 150 -1.50 4.87 0.81
CA MET A 150 -2.09 4.28 2.01
C MET A 150 -3.62 4.39 2.03
N ARG A 151 -4.17 5.49 1.50
CA ARG A 151 -5.63 5.70 1.48
C ARG A 151 -6.33 4.83 0.44
N TYR A 152 -5.79 4.72 -0.77
CA TYR A 152 -6.46 4.04 -1.88
C TYR A 152 -6.05 2.57 -2.01
N TYR A 153 -4.78 2.23 -1.83
CA TYR A 153 -4.29 0.85 -1.96
C TYR A 153 -4.25 0.14 -0.61
N GLY A 154 -3.78 0.84 0.43
CA GLY A 154 -3.79 0.33 1.80
C GLY A 154 -5.16 0.35 2.47
N ASP A 155 -6.13 1.07 1.90
CA ASP A 155 -7.50 1.26 2.42
C ASP A 155 -7.50 1.59 3.93
N LEU A 156 -6.63 2.54 4.31
CA LEU A 156 -6.52 3.07 5.67
C LEU A 156 -7.33 4.35 5.84
N SER A 157 -7.88 4.57 7.03
CA SER A 157 -8.45 5.86 7.45
C SER A 157 -7.36 6.90 7.67
N PHE A 158 -7.68 8.20 7.60
CA PHE A 158 -6.70 9.26 7.89
C PHE A 158 -6.14 9.20 9.32
N LYS A 159 -6.91 8.64 10.27
CA LYS A 159 -6.43 8.38 11.63
C LYS A 159 -5.37 7.28 11.63
N GLU A 160 -5.60 6.18 10.93
CA GLU A 160 -4.61 5.10 10.81
C GLU A 160 -3.38 5.55 10.03
N ILE A 161 -3.54 6.34 8.97
CA ILE A 161 -2.41 6.92 8.22
C ILE A 161 -1.56 7.81 9.13
N ALA A 162 -2.19 8.65 9.95
CA ALA A 162 -1.49 9.46 10.94
C ALA A 162 -0.75 8.58 11.96
N ASP A 163 -1.38 7.53 12.48
CA ASP A 163 -0.79 6.56 13.41
C ASP A 163 0.37 5.74 12.77
N VAL A 164 0.34 5.49 11.46
CA VAL A 164 1.40 4.78 10.72
C VAL A 164 2.58 5.71 10.44
N THR A 165 2.31 6.92 9.96
CA THR A 165 3.34 7.87 9.49
C THR A 165 3.89 8.78 10.60
N GLY A 166 3.32 8.74 11.81
CA GLY A 166 3.80 9.53 12.96
C GLY A 166 3.48 11.03 12.86
N VAL A 167 2.48 11.42 12.07
CA VAL A 167 2.07 12.83 11.88
C VAL A 167 0.67 13.07 12.48
N SER A 168 0.25 14.34 12.58
CA SER A 168 -1.12 14.64 13.01
C SER A 168 -2.15 14.27 11.94
N ILE A 169 -3.38 13.93 12.35
CA ILE A 169 -4.49 13.70 11.40
C ILE A 169 -4.71 14.88 10.44
N ASN A 170 -4.54 16.12 10.92
CA ASN A 170 -4.65 17.32 10.10
C ASN A 170 -3.52 17.42 9.07
N THR A 171 -2.32 16.95 9.41
CA THR A 171 -1.19 16.85 8.48
C THR A 171 -1.49 15.82 7.38
N ALA A 172 -2.03 14.66 7.74
CA ALA A 172 -2.44 13.64 6.76
C ALA A 172 -3.55 14.17 5.82
N LEU A 173 -4.59 14.82 6.36
CA LEU A 173 -5.65 15.47 5.58
C LEU A 173 -5.10 16.56 4.65
N GLY A 174 -4.17 17.38 5.16
CA GLY A 174 -3.50 18.41 4.37
C GLY A 174 -2.71 17.81 3.21
N ARG A 175 -1.88 16.79 3.47
CA ARG A 175 -1.13 16.06 2.44
C ARG A 175 -2.05 15.49 1.36
N MET A 176 -3.15 14.86 1.74
CA MET A 176 -4.16 14.35 0.79
C MET A 176 -4.78 15.47 -0.05
N ARG A 177 -5.18 16.57 0.59
CA ARG A 177 -5.75 17.72 -0.12
C ARG A 177 -4.77 18.27 -1.17
N TYR A 178 -3.51 18.44 -0.80
CA TYR A 178 -2.48 18.93 -1.73
C TYR A 178 -2.14 17.90 -2.82
N ALA A 179 -2.16 16.60 -2.50
CA ALA A 179 -2.02 15.54 -3.50
C ALA A 179 -3.05 15.69 -4.62
N ILE A 180 -4.33 15.81 -4.26
CA ILE A 180 -5.44 15.95 -5.23
C ILE A 180 -5.32 17.25 -6.02
N LEU A 181 -4.98 18.38 -5.36
CA LEU A 181 -4.81 19.66 -6.04
C LEU A 181 -3.65 19.63 -7.04
N ASN A 182 -2.52 19.03 -6.66
CA ASN A 182 -1.35 18.92 -7.50
C ASN A 182 -1.60 17.98 -8.68
N MET A 183 -2.26 16.84 -8.47
CA MET A 183 -2.67 15.95 -9.57
C MET A 183 -3.59 16.67 -10.57
N ARG A 184 -4.57 17.46 -10.10
CA ARG A 184 -5.45 18.25 -10.98
C ARG A 184 -4.67 19.28 -11.80
N LYS A 185 -3.72 19.96 -11.16
CA LYS A 185 -2.84 20.93 -11.83
C LYS A 185 -2.00 20.24 -12.90
N LEU A 186 -1.32 19.15 -12.53
CA LEU A 186 -0.49 18.37 -13.45
C LEU A 186 -1.30 17.82 -14.64
N ALA A 187 -2.51 17.30 -14.39
CA ALA A 187 -3.40 16.83 -15.46
C ALA A 187 -3.77 17.96 -16.44
N THR A 188 -4.01 19.17 -15.93
CA THR A 188 -4.31 20.35 -16.74
C THR A 188 -3.09 20.78 -17.56
N ASP A 189 -1.93 20.86 -16.93
CA ASP A 189 -0.67 21.28 -17.56
C ASP A 189 -0.28 20.33 -18.71
N HIS A 190 -0.52 19.02 -18.53
CA HIS A 190 -0.26 17.98 -19.54
C HIS A 190 -1.44 17.74 -20.50
N LYS A 191 -2.51 18.56 -20.41
CA LYS A 191 -3.73 18.44 -21.24
C LYS A 191 -4.33 17.02 -21.23
N MET A 192 -4.27 16.33 -20.10
CA MET A 192 -4.78 14.97 -19.95
C MET A 192 -6.31 14.98 -19.89
N ILE A 193 -6.96 14.11 -20.66
CA ILE A 193 -8.41 13.90 -20.61
C ILE A 193 -8.67 12.71 -19.69
N LEU A 194 -9.04 12.98 -18.43
CA LEU A 194 -9.33 11.95 -17.42
C LEU A 194 -10.82 11.59 -17.35
N THR A 195 -11.56 11.72 -18.46
CA THR A 195 -12.99 11.43 -18.53
C THR A 195 -13.20 10.03 -19.09
N ILE A 196 -13.88 9.18 -18.31
CA ILE A 196 -14.39 7.90 -18.80
C ILE A 196 -15.80 8.19 -19.30
N ASN A 197 -15.99 8.27 -20.62
CA ASN A 197 -17.32 8.31 -21.24
C ASN A 197 -17.93 6.91 -21.29
#